data_AF-A0ABD0QY27-F1
#
_entry.id   AF-A0ABD0QY27-F1
#
_cell.length_a   1.000
_cell.length_b   1.000
_cell.length_c   1.000
_cell.angle_alpha   90.00
_cell.angle_beta   90.00
_cell.angle_gamma   90.00
#
_symmetry.space_group_name_H-M   'P 1'
#
loop_
_entity.id
_entity.type
_entity.pdbx_description
1 polymer ?
#
loop_
_entity_poly.entity_id
_entity_poly.type
_entity_poly.pdbx_seq_one_letter_code
_entity_poly.pdbx_strand_id
1 'polypeptide(L)' 'VIRELKLVTAGGSVFAFVLNASLPYHMLAVCAETLPRPNWELELYIIVSLIM' A
#
# COMPACT_ATOMS: atom_id res chain seq x y z
N VAL A 1 -7.93 1.17 1.75
CA VAL A 1 -7.69 1.49 0.33
C VAL A 1 -8.93 1.10 -0.44
N ILE A 2 -9.54 2.05 -1.14
CA ILE A 2 -10.71 1.78 -1.98
C ILE A 2 -10.19 1.60 -3.41
N ARG A 3 -10.49 0.46 -4.03
CA ARG A 3 -10.11 0.16 -5.42
C ARG A 3 -11.33 -0.29 -6.21
N GLU A 4 -11.41 0.13 -7.46
CA GLU A 4 -12.41 -0.36 -8.39
C GLU A 4 -11.92 -1.65 -9.06
N LEU A 5 -12.79 -2.65 -9.12
CA LEU A 5 -12.52 -3.92 -9.78
C LEU A 5 -13.55 -4.14 -10.88
N LYS A 6 -13.06 -4.36 -12.10
CA LYS A 6 -13.88 -4.52 -13.30
C LYS A 6 -13.72 -5.95 -13.83
N LEU A 7 -14.78 -6.75 -13.75
CA LEU A 7 -14.81 -8.08 -14.35
C LEU A 7 -15.37 -7.98 -15.77
N VAL A 8 -14.62 -8.51 -16.74
CA VAL A 8 -15.05 -8.59 -18.14
C VAL A 8 -15.25 -10.05 -18.47
N THR A 9 -16.48 -10.44 -18.81
CA THR A 9 -16.78 -11.82 -19.20
C THR A 9 -16.41 -12.05 -20.66
N ALA A 10 -16.21 -13.31 -21.06
CA ALA A 10 -15.97 -13.67 -22.46
C ALA A 10 -17.13 -13.25 -23.40
N GLY A 11 -18.34 -13.07 -22.86
CA GLY A 11 -19.49 -12.53 -23.59
C GLY A 11 -19.53 -11.00 -23.69
N GLY A 12 -18.49 -10.30 -23.22
CA GLY A 12 -18.38 -8.84 -23.28
C GLY A 12 -19.15 -8.09 -22.20
N SER A 13 -19.81 -8.79 -21.26
CA SER A 13 -20.46 -8.12 -20.13
C SER A 13 -19.44 -7.63 -19.12
N VAL A 14 -19.69 -6.44 -18.58
CA VAL A 14 -18.79 -5.73 -17.69
C VAL A 14 -19.47 -5.50 -16.36
N PHE A 15 -18.85 -5.98 -15.29
CA PHE A 15 -19.32 -5.76 -13.92
C PHE A 15 -18.28 -4.94 -13.16
N ALA A 16 -18.70 -3.79 -12.63
CA ALA A 16 -17.87 -2.92 -11.82
C ALA A 16 -18.23 -3.07 -10.34
N PHE A 17 -17.22 -3.31 -9.51
CA PHE A 17 -17.34 -3.45 -8.07
C PHE A 17 -16.40 -2.48 -7.38
N VAL A 18 -16.84 -1.91 -6.26
CA VAL A 18 -15.97 -1.11 -5.39
C VAL A 18 -15.51 -1.99 -4.25
N LEU A 19 -14.23 -2.34 -4.25
CA LEU A 19 -13.59 -3.09 -3.17
C LEU A 19 -13.04 -2.11 -2.15
N ASN A 20 -13.68 -2.07 -0.99
CA ASN A 20 -13.16 -1.39 0.18
C ASN A 20 -12.34 -2.37 1.01
N ALA A 21 -11.02 -2.38 0.79
CA ALA A 21 -10.11 -3.23 1.54
C ALA A 21 -9.38 -2.39 2.59
N SER A 22 -9.55 -2.74 3.87
CA SER A 22 -8.63 -2.33 4.92
C SER A 22 -7.40 -3.24 4.90
N LEU A 23 -6.23 -2.70 5.21
CA LEU A 23 -5.00 -3.50 5.28
C LEU A 23 -5.02 -4.28 6.61
N PRO A 24 -5.11 -5.62 6.60
CA PRO A 24 -5.17 -6.38 7.84
C PRO A 24 -3.79 -6.38 8.53
N TYR A 25 -3.78 -6.42 9.86
CA TYR A 25 -2.58 -6.24 10.66
C TYR A 25 -1.43 -7.19 10.31
N HIS A 26 -1.74 -8.44 9.99
CA HIS A 26 -0.74 -9.46 9.63
C HIS A 26 -0.10 -9.23 8.26
N MET A 27 -0.70 -8.42 7.38
CA MET A 27 -0.12 -8.03 6.10
C MET A 27 0.65 -6.70 6.15
N LEU A 28 0.61 -5.99 7.28
CA LEU A 28 1.33 -4.72 7.42
C LEU A 28 2.83 -4.87 7.18
N ALA A 29 3.45 -5.91 7.76
CA ALA A 29 4.87 -6.18 7.60
C ALA A 29 5.24 -6.47 6.14
N VAL A 30 4.45 -7.32 5.47
CA VAL A 30 4.66 -7.68 4.06
C VAL A 30 4.51 -6.46 3.14
N CYS A 31 3.53 -5.59 3.42
CA CYS A 31 3.41 -4.34 2.67
C CYS A 31 4.57 -3.38 2.96
N ALA A 32 5.00 -3.24 4.21
CA ALA A 32 6.10 -2.34 4.60
C ALA A 32 7.40 -2.65 3.83
N GLU A 33 7.72 -3.92 3.60
CA GLU A 33 8.88 -4.35 2.79
C GLU A 33 8.80 -3.93 1.31
N THR A 34 7.59 -3.76 0.79
CA THR A 34 7.36 -3.36 -0.61
C THR A 34 7.17 -1.85 -0.79
N LEU A 35 6.99 -1.10 0.30
CA LEU A 35 6.88 0.33 0.22
C LEU A 35 8.28 0.93 -0.05
N PRO A 36 8.39 1.89 -0.98
CA PRO A 36 9.64 2.60 -1.16
C PRO A 36 10.04 3.24 0.17
N ARG A 37 11.30 3.02 0.56
CA ARG A 37 11.85 3.56 1.80
C ARG A 37 11.61 5.08 1.83
N PRO A 38 10.98 5.63 2.88
CA PRO A 38 10.70 7.04 2.94
C PRO A 38 11.98 7.87 2.82
N ASN A 39 11.96 8.92 2.01
CA ASN A 39 13.13 9.78 1.78
C ASN A 39 13.65 10.46 3.05
N TRP A 40 12.77 10.72 4.02
CA TRP A 40 13.06 11.34 5.29
C TRP A 40 13.72 10.40 6.30
N GLU A 41 13.77 9.09 6.05
CA GLU A 41 14.33 8.12 6.99
C GLU A 41 15.82 8.36 7.23
N LEU A 42 16.54 8.78 6.19
CA LEU A 42 17.96 9.09 6.25
C LEU A 42 18.24 10.41 6.98
N GLU A 43 17.42 11.43 6.76
CA GLU A 43 17.50 12.69 7.51
C GLU A 43 17.24 12.48 9.00
N LEU A 44 16.21 11.71 9.36
CA LEU A 44 15.93 11.36 10.75
C LEU A 44 17.09 10.59 11.39
N TYR A 45 17.69 9.63 10.66
CA TYR A 45 18.84 8.88 11.17
C TYR A 45 20.04 9.81 11.48
N ILE A 46 20.32 10.77 10.60
CA ILE A 46 21.37 11.78 10.80
C ILE A 46 21.06 12.66 12.02
N ILE A 47 19.83 13.17 12.11
CA ILE A 47 19.39 14.06 13.20
C ILE A 47 19.50 13.35 14.55
N VAL A 48 18.99 12.13 14.67
CA VAL A 48 19.03 11.35 15.91
C VAL A 48 20.47 11.03 16.30
N SER A 49 21.32 10.65 15.34
CA SER A 49 22.73 10.33 15.61
C SER A 49 23.59 11.54 15.98
N LEU A 50 23.17 12.77 15.63
CA LEU A 50 23.87 14.00 15.99
C LEU A 50 23.42 14.57 17.35
N ILE A 51 22.20 14.25 17.78
CA ILE A 51 21.60 14.77 19.02
C ILE A 51 21.83 13.84 20.21
N MET A 52 21.93 12.53 19.98
CA MET A 52 22.22 11.50 21.00
C MET A 52 23.72 11.22 21.09
#